data_AF-A0A345ZV56-F1
#
_entry.id   AF-A0A345ZV56-F1
#
_cell.length_a   1.000
_cell.length_b   1.000
_cell.length_c   1.000
_cell.angle_alpha   90.00
_cell.angle_beta   90.00
_cell.angle_gamma   90.00
#
_symmetry.space_group_name_H-M   'P 1'
#
loop_
_entity.id
_entity.type
_entity.pdbx_description
1 polymer ?
#
loop_
_entity_poly.entity_id
_entity_poly.type
_entity_poly.pdbx_seq_one_letter_code
_entity_poly.pdbx_strand_id
1 'polypeptide(L)'
;MPRYFFHFTDGHRVFGDTQGQDLPGLHAARAHATRQVRDLKAAMCDPYIQDLSGWSMTVKDAVGRTVFVIGFDLKPRADVALPHAASGQSGR
;
A
#
# COMPACT_ATOMS: atom_id res chain seq x y z
N MET A 1 -10.55 7.19 -16.79
CA MET A 1 -9.84 7.63 -15.56
C MET A 1 -8.68 6.68 -15.32
N PRO A 2 -7.51 7.13 -14.86
CA PRO A 2 -6.42 6.22 -14.52
C PRO A 2 -6.79 5.33 -13.32
N ARG A 3 -6.37 4.06 -13.40
CA ARG A 3 -6.55 3.08 -12.34
C ARG A 3 -5.31 3.01 -11.47
N TYR A 4 -5.50 3.01 -10.16
CA TYR A 4 -4.45 2.88 -9.17
C TYR A 4 -4.69 1.67 -8.28
N PHE A 5 -3.63 0.96 -7.92
CA PHE A 5 -3.67 -0.23 -7.08
C PHE A 5 -3.00 0.06 -5.74
N PHE A 6 -3.64 -0.31 -4.63
CA PHE A 6 -3.21 0.05 -3.28
C PHE A 6 -2.76 -1.21 -2.52
N HIS A 7 -1.47 -1.51 -2.56
CA HIS A 7 -0.91 -2.70 -1.91
C HIS A 7 -0.41 -2.35 -0.51
N PHE A 8 -0.81 -3.11 0.50
CA PHE A 8 -0.36 -2.92 1.88
C PHE A 8 0.76 -3.90 2.22
N THR A 9 1.64 -3.52 3.13
CA THR A 9 2.62 -4.43 3.72
C THR A 9 2.81 -4.09 5.19
N ASP A 10 2.95 -5.11 6.03
CA ASP A 10 3.36 -4.97 7.43
C ASP A 10 4.90 -5.00 7.59
N GLY A 11 5.64 -5.13 6.48
CA GLY A 11 7.10 -5.32 6.43
C GLY A 11 7.51 -6.78 6.23
N HIS A 12 6.62 -7.73 6.51
CA HIS A 12 6.84 -9.17 6.36
C HIS A 12 5.97 -9.77 5.24
N ARG A 13 4.73 -9.30 5.10
CA ARG A 13 3.73 -9.81 4.15
C ARG A 13 3.14 -8.66 3.35
N VAL A 14 2.99 -8.88 2.05
CA VAL A 14 2.32 -7.95 1.14
C VAL A 14 0.89 -8.42 0.90
N PHE A 15 -0.06 -7.54 1.18
CA PHE A 15 -1.48 -7.68 0.87
C PHE A 15 -1.77 -6.87 -0.40
N GLY A 16 -1.88 -7.57 -1.53
CA GLY A 16 -2.05 -6.92 -2.82
C GLY A 16 -3.52 -6.61 -3.15
N ASP A 17 -3.79 -5.38 -3.55
CA ASP A 17 -5.06 -5.00 -4.17
C ASP A 17 -5.05 -5.42 -5.66
N THR A 18 -6.03 -6.22 -6.06
CA THR A 18 -6.22 -6.71 -7.43
C THR A 18 -7.33 -5.99 -8.19
N GLN A 19 -8.19 -5.25 -7.49
CA GLN A 19 -9.30 -4.52 -8.10
C GLN A 19 -8.81 -3.16 -8.59
N GLY A 20 -8.04 -2.46 -7.74
CA GLY A 20 -7.67 -1.08 -7.95
C GLY A 20 -8.87 -0.13 -7.92
N GLN A 21 -8.59 1.17 -7.97
CA GLN A 21 -9.60 2.22 -7.98
C GLN A 21 -9.34 3.20 -9.12
N ASP A 22 -10.38 3.50 -9.89
CA ASP A 22 -10.36 4.54 -10.91
C ASP A 22 -10.43 5.91 -10.25
N LEU A 23 -9.41 6.75 -10.46
CA LEU A 23 -9.27 8.06 -9.82
C LEU A 23 -8.80 9.10 -10.85
N PRO A 24 -9.16 10.38 -10.69
CA PRO A 24 -8.84 11.42 -11.68
C PRO A 24 -7.34 11.77 -11.75
N GLY A 25 -6.52 11.34 -10.79
CA GLY A 25 -5.08 11.56 -10.81
C GLY A 25 -4.39 11.39 -9.45
N LEU A 26 -3.12 11.77 -9.38
CA LEU A 26 -2.25 11.51 -8.23
C LEU A 26 -2.76 12.15 -6.92
N HIS A 27 -3.28 13.37 -6.98
CA HIS A 27 -3.84 14.03 -5.81
C HIS A 27 -5.02 13.27 -5.21
N ALA A 28 -5.92 12.76 -6.07
CA ALA A 28 -7.04 11.93 -5.64
C ALA A 28 -6.56 10.56 -5.11
N ALA A 29 -5.55 9.95 -5.74
CA ALA A 29 -4.91 8.73 -5.23
C ALA A 29 -4.30 8.92 -3.84
N ARG A 30 -3.61 10.04 -3.60
CA ARG A 30 -3.06 10.35 -2.28
C ARG A 30 -4.15 10.56 -1.24
N ALA A 31 -5.23 11.27 -1.58
CA ALA A 31 -6.36 11.48 -0.68
C ALA A 31 -7.10 10.17 -0.37
N HIS A 32 -7.22 9.27 -1.35
CA HIS A 32 -7.82 7.95 -1.18
C HIS A 32 -6.94 7.05 -0.30
N ALA A 33 -5.64 6.97 -0.59
CA ALA A 33 -4.65 6.25 0.23
C ALA A 33 -4.65 6.74 1.69
N THR A 34 -4.66 8.05 1.91
CA THR A 34 -4.69 8.64 3.25
C THR A 34 -5.94 8.26 4.04
N ARG A 35 -7.11 8.19 3.38
CA ARG A 35 -8.36 7.73 4.00
C ARG A 35 -8.27 6.26 4.38
N GLN A 36 -7.87 5.39 3.46
CA GLN A 36 -7.70 3.96 3.75
C GLN A 36 -6.73 3.69 4.90
N VAL A 37 -5.59 4.40 4.97
CA VAL A 37 -4.66 4.28 6.11
C VAL A 37 -5.33 4.68 7.42
N ARG A 38 -6.11 5.76 7.44
CA ARG A 38 -6.84 6.20 8.66
C ARG A 38 -7.91 5.19 9.08
N ASP A 39 -8.67 4.68 8.12
CA ASP A 39 -9.73 3.70 8.37
C ASP A 39 -9.14 2.40 8.93
N LEU A 40 -8.03 1.92 8.35
CA LEU A 40 -7.35 0.73 8.84
C LEU A 40 -6.73 0.96 10.22
N LYS A 41 -6.14 2.14 10.48
CA LYS A 41 -5.67 2.50 11.84
C LYS A 41 -6.80 2.50 12.86
N ALA A 42 -7.97 3.02 12.50
CA ALA A 42 -9.13 3.02 13.38
C ALA A 42 -9.64 1.60 13.64
N ALA A 43 -9.69 0.75 12.61
CA ALA A 43 -10.08 -0.65 12.74
C ALA A 43 -9.06 -1.49 13.52
N MET A 44 -7.77 -1.18 13.41
CA MET A 44 -6.68 -1.84 14.12
C MET A 44 -6.38 -1.23 15.49
N CYS A 45 -7.12 -0.20 15.93
CA CYS A 45 -7.06 0.33 17.30
C CYS A 45 -7.68 -0.64 18.32
N ASP A 46 -7.65 -1.93 18.01
CA ASP A 46 -7.88 -3.06 18.89
C ASP A 46 -6.59 -3.28 19.70
N PRO A 47 -6.65 -3.54 21.03
CA PRO A 47 -5.48 -3.61 21.92
C PRO A 47 -4.39 -4.61 21.49
N TYR A 48 -4.67 -5.49 20.54
CA TYR A 48 -3.75 -6.49 20.02
C TYR A 48 -2.73 -5.95 18.99
N ILE A 49 -2.99 -4.80 18.34
CA ILE A 49 -2.11 -4.26 17.28
C ILE A 49 -1.54 -2.91 17.71
N GLN A 50 -0.45 -2.96 18.49
CA GLN A 50 0.19 -1.74 19.02
C GLN A 50 1.30 -1.19 18.12
N ASP A 51 1.91 -2.03 17.26
CA ASP A 51 3.00 -1.60 16.38
C ASP A 51 2.58 -1.58 14.91
N LEU A 52 2.23 -0.38 14.44
CA LEU A 52 1.96 -0.08 13.03
C LEU A 52 3.15 0.57 12.33
N SER A 53 4.32 0.65 12.99
CA SER A 53 5.50 1.31 12.43
C SER A 53 6.08 0.54 11.23
N GLY A 54 5.88 -0.79 11.16
CA GLY A 54 6.24 -1.59 9.98
C GLY A 54 5.32 -1.34 8.78
N TRP A 55 4.11 -0.83 9.00
CA TRP A 55 3.06 -0.80 7.99
C TRP A 55 3.24 0.32 6.97
N SER A 56 3.06 -0.03 5.70
CA SER A 56 3.07 0.92 4.60
C SER A 56 2.14 0.50 3.47
N MET A 57 1.75 1.46 2.65
CA MET A 57 0.95 1.28 1.46
C MET A 57 1.75 1.74 0.23
N THR A 58 1.94 0.82 -0.70
CA THR A 58 2.52 1.05 -2.02
C THR A 58 1.41 1.28 -3.02
N VAL A 59 1.40 2.45 -3.65
CA VAL A 59 0.42 2.79 -4.68
C VAL A 59 1.05 2.62 -6.06
N LYS A 60 0.44 1.79 -6.89
CA LYS A 60 0.90 1.52 -8.26
C LYS A 60 -0.09 2.04 -9.29
N ASP A 61 0.41 2.38 -10.48
CA ASP A 61 -0.41 2.71 -11.64
C ASP A 61 -0.85 1.45 -12.42
N ALA A 62 -1.63 1.66 -13.48
CA ALA A 62 -2.13 0.60 -14.35
C ALA A 62 -1.05 -0.22 -15.08
N VAL A 63 0.17 0.30 -15.19
CA VAL A 63 1.31 -0.43 -15.79
C VAL A 63 2.20 -1.08 -14.73
N GLY A 64 1.78 -1.04 -13.45
CA GLY A 64 2.47 -1.68 -12.34
C GLY A 64 3.63 -0.87 -11.76
N ARG A 65 3.81 0.40 -12.17
CA ARG A 65 4.85 1.27 -11.62
C ARG A 65 4.41 1.84 -10.29
N THR A 66 5.30 1.78 -9.30
CA THR A 66 5.09 2.47 -8.02
C THR A 66 5.10 3.97 -8.25
N VAL A 67 4.01 4.63 -7.88
CA VAL A 67 3.86 6.08 -8.00
C VAL A 67 4.28 6.76 -6.69
N PHE A 68 3.90 6.18 -5.55
CA PHE A 68 4.35 6.63 -4.23
C PHE A 68 4.14 5.54 -3.17
N VAL A 69 4.80 5.71 -2.02
CA VAL A 69 4.63 4.89 -0.83
C VAL A 69 4.32 5.79 0.36
N ILE A 70 3.33 5.40 1.16
CA ILE A 70 2.94 6.11 2.40
C ILE A 70 2.97 5.15 3.58
N GLY A 71 3.62 5.55 4.67
CA GLY A 71 3.58 4.81 5.93
C GLY A 71 2.26 5.02 6.68
N PHE A 72 1.97 4.15 7.64
CA PHE A 72 0.81 4.31 8.53
C PHE A 72 0.98 5.49 9.53
N ASP A 73 2.20 6.01 9.64
CA ASP A 73 2.51 7.29 10.25
C ASP A 73 2.17 8.49 9.34
N LEU A 74 1.57 8.25 8.17
CA LEU A 74 1.24 9.23 7.13
C LEU A 74 2.45 9.98 6.57
N LYS A 75 3.66 9.48 6.81
CA LYS A 75 4.87 10.05 6.25
C LYS A 75 5.14 9.42 4.88
N PRO A 76 5.60 10.22 3.89
CA PRO A 76 6.16 9.67 2.68
C PRO A 76 7.33 8.74 3.04
N ARG A 77 7.32 7.51 2.51
CA ARG A 77 8.52 6.67 2.55
C ARG A 77 9.28 6.92 1.26
N ALA A 78 10.42 7.59 1.38
CA ALA A 78 11.41 7.63 0.32
C ALA A 78 11.96 6.20 0.21
N ASP A 79 11.53 5.48 -0.82
CA ASP A 79 12.09 4.18 -1.17
C ASP A 79 12.05 3.13 -0.02
N VAL A 80 10.95 2.37 0.06
CA VAL A 80 11.14 0.99 0.51
C VAL A 80 11.86 0.32 -0.66
N ALA A 81 13.19 0.22 -0.56
CA ALA A 81 13.97 -0.71 -1.34
C ALA A 81 13.24 -2.05 -1.29
N LEU A 82 12.58 -2.41 -2.40
CA LEU A 82 11.87 -3.68 -2.54
C LEU A 82 12.84 -4.79 -2.11
N PRO A 83 12.56 -5.58 -1.06
CA PRO A 83 13.27 -6.83 -0.92
C PRO A 83 12.97 -7.63 -2.18
N HIS A 84 14.01 -7.88 -2.96
CA HIS A 84 13.97 -8.73 -4.13
C HIS A 84 13.51 -10.13 -3.69
N ALA A 85 12.60 -10.70 -4.50
CA ALA A 85 12.20 -12.11 -4.56
C ALA A 85 11.24 -12.66 -3.48
N ALA A 86 10.02 -12.93 -3.95
CA ALA A 86 9.50 -14.30 -3.92
C ALA A 86 8.94 -14.63 -5.31
N SER A 87 9.86 -14.87 -6.25
CA SER A 87 9.56 -15.72 -7.41
C SER A 87 9.24 -17.11 -6.88
N GLY A 88 7.97 -17.38 -6.65
CA GLY A 88 7.43 -18.73 -6.53
C GLY A 88 6.84 -19.14 -7.87
N GLN A 89 7.70 -19.41 -8.85
CA GLN A 89 7.32 -20.22 -10.00
C GLN A 89 7.07 -21.63 -9.47
N SER A 90 5.82 -22.09 -9.44
CA SER A 90 5.52 -23.51 -9.36
C SER A 90 4.89 -23.92 -10.68
N GLY A 91 5.76 -24.21 -11.65
CA GLY A 91 5.41 -25.06 -12.76
C GLY A 91 5.53 -26.51 -12.34
N ARG A 92 4.44 -27.26 -12.40
CA ARG A 92 4.34 -28.56 -13.08
C ARG A 92 2.89 -29.02 -13.10
#